data_AF-A0A382GTR6-F1
#
_entry.id   AF-A0A382GTR6-F1
#
_cell.length_a   1.000
_cell.length_b   1.000
_cell.length_c   1.000
_cell.angle_alpha   90.00
_cell.angle_beta   90.00
_cell.angle_gamma   90.00
#
_symmetry.space_group_name_H-M   'P 1'
#
loop_
_entity.id
_entity.type
_entity.pdbx_description
1 polymer ?
#
loop_
_entity_poly.entity_id
_entity_poly.type
_entity_poly.pdbx_seq_one_letter_code
_entity_poly.pdbx_strand_id
1 'polypeptide(L)' 'MTDIVESSKGAELFPEFKGLFKLIKLEVDGLSDRQLDYTSTKWTWSDWSIRNQLSHMASLIPRWLVVRW' A
#
# COMPACT_ATOMS: atom_id res chain seq x y z
N MET A 1 -10.93 8.99 25.29
CA MET A 1 -11.70 8.38 24.19
C MET A 1 -12.07 9.52 23.27
N THR A 2 -11.61 9.51 22.02
CA THR A 2 -11.84 10.62 21.09
C THR A 2 -13.30 10.59 20.68
N ASP A 3 -14.05 11.66 20.94
CA ASP A 3 -15.43 11.77 20.44
C ASP A 3 -15.38 11.85 18.92
N ILE A 4 -15.91 10.81 18.26
CA ILE A 4 -16.01 10.74 16.80
C ILE A 4 -17.27 11.50 16.41
N VAL A 5 -17.10 12.63 15.73
CA VAL A 5 -18.20 13.43 15.20
C VAL A 5 -18.30 13.17 13.69
N GLU A 6 -19.50 13.24 13.11
CA GLU A 6 -19.74 12.91 11.70
C GLU A 6 -18.86 13.72 10.73
N SER A 7 -18.48 14.93 11.10
CA SER A 7 -17.61 15.81 10.32
C SER A 7 -16.10 15.59 10.53
N SER A 8 -15.71 14.64 11.38
CA SER A 8 -14.31 14.33 11.65
C SER A 8 -13.59 13.86 10.38
N LYS A 9 -12.42 14.44 10.10
CA LYS A 9 -11.61 14.04 8.95
C LYS A 9 -11.01 12.66 9.19
N GLY A 10 -11.03 11.80 8.17
CA GLY A 10 -10.42 10.47 8.26
C GLY A 10 -8.95 10.50 8.73
N ALA A 11 -8.17 11.52 8.36
CA ALA A 11 -6.78 11.68 8.80
C ALA A 11 -6.60 12.03 10.29
N GLU A 12 -7.66 12.50 10.96
CA GLU A 12 -7.70 12.76 12.40
C GLU A 12 -8.18 11.52 13.16
N LEU A 13 -9.10 10.75 12.55
CA LEU A 13 -9.61 9.49 13.08
C LEU A 13 -8.58 8.35 13.01
N PHE A 14 -7.71 8.37 12.00
CA PHE A 14 -6.68 7.33 11.75
C PHE A 14 -5.29 7.97 11.64
N PRO A 15 -4.73 8.49 12.76
CA PRO A 15 -3.43 9.14 12.76
C PRO A 15 -2.29 8.21 12.29
N GLU A 16 -2.44 6.90 12.41
CA GLU A 16 -1.49 5.88 11.98
C GLU A 16 -1.27 5.90 10.45
N PHE A 17 -2.28 6.32 9.68
CA PHE A 17 -2.16 6.44 8.22
C PHE A 17 -1.11 7.49 7.81
N LYS A 18 -0.77 8.44 8.68
CA LYS A 18 0.33 9.38 8.44
C LYS A 18 1.69 8.66 8.36
N GLY A 19 1.86 7.55 9.08
CA GLY A 19 3.08 6.75 9.09
C GLY A 19 3.12 5.64 8.04
N LEU A 20 1.98 5.31 7.43
CA LEU A 20 1.84 4.11 6.58
C LEU A 20 2.81 4.08 5.40
N PHE A 21 2.99 5.21 4.69
CA PHE A 21 3.95 5.28 3.59
C PHE A 21 5.40 5.03 4.04
N LYS A 22 5.77 5.53 5.21
CA LYS A 22 7.10 5.30 5.78
C LYS A 22 7.30 3.82 6.11
N LEU A 23 6.30 3.18 6.71
CA LEU A 23 6.35 1.74 7.03
C LEU A 23 6.50 0.90 5.76
N ILE A 24 5.65 1.13 4.75
CA ILE A 24 5.74 0.42 3.47
C ILE A 24 7.10 0.62 2.80
N LYS A 25 7.66 1.84 2.86
CA LYS A 25 8.98 2.11 2.32
C LYS A 25 10.07 1.30 3.02
N LEU A 26 9.99 1.16 4.34
CA LEU A 26 10.97 0.38 5.12
C LEU A 26 10.89 -1.12 4.81
N GLU A 27 9.70 -1.66 4.55
CA GLU A 27 9.51 -3.08 4.19
C GLU A 27 10.22 -3.47 2.88
N VAL A 28 10.39 -2.52 1.95
CA VAL A 28 11.06 -2.76 0.67
C VAL A 28 12.50 -2.23 0.65
N ASP A 29 12.94 -1.59 1.74
CA ASP A 29 14.28 -1.00 1.82
C ASP A 29 15.34 -2.09 1.87
N GLY A 30 16.43 -1.89 1.12
CA GLY A 30 17.53 -2.86 1.03
C GLY A 30 17.25 -4.12 0.21
N LEU A 31 16.05 -4.31 -0.35
CA LEU A 31 15.78 -5.38 -1.31
C LEU A 31 16.43 -5.07 -2.66
N SER A 32 17.13 -6.05 -3.23
CA SER A 32 17.64 -5.95 -4.61
C SER A 32 16.52 -6.08 -5.63
N ASP A 33 16.74 -5.59 -6.85
CA ASP A 33 15.76 -5.74 -7.95
C ASP A 33 15.38 -7.20 -8.18
N ARG A 34 16.34 -8.13 -8.08
CA ARG A 34 16.08 -9.57 -8.19
C ARG A 34 15.08 -10.07 -7.13
N GLN A 35 15.16 -9.54 -5.91
CA GLN A 35 14.23 -9.91 -4.83
C GLN A 35 12.87 -9.24 -5.04
N LEU A 36 12.85 -7.97 -5.46
CA LEU A 36 11.62 -7.22 -5.75
C LEU A 36 10.82 -7.83 -6.90
N ASP A 37 11.52 -8.41 -7.88
CA ASP A 37 10.96 -8.99 -9.10
C ASP A 37 10.86 -10.53 -9.03
N TYR A 38 11.13 -11.13 -7.87
CA TYR A 38 10.98 -12.57 -7.67
C TYR A 38 9.52 -13.02 -7.89
N THR A 39 9.35 -14.10 -8.65
CA THR A 39 8.08 -14.81 -8.81
C THR A 39 8.34 -16.32 -8.77
N SER A 40 7.33 -17.10 -8.40
CA SER A 40 7.44 -18.55 -8.39
C SER A 40 6.06 -19.22 -8.38
N THR A 41 5.93 -20.25 -9.21
CA THR A 41 4.75 -21.12 -9.26
C THR A 41 4.70 -22.15 -8.14
N LYS A 42 5.77 -22.23 -7.33
CA LYS A 42 5.86 -23.16 -6.20
C LYS A 42 5.07 -22.67 -4.99
N TRP A 43 4.99 -21.34 -4.81
CA TRP A 43 4.32 -20.75 -3.67
C TRP A 43 3.33 -19.70 -4.16
N THR A 44 2.06 -19.87 -3.80
CA THR A 44 0.96 -18.99 -4.23
C THR A 44 1.18 -17.53 -3.83
N TRP A 45 1.83 -17.27 -2.68
CA TRP A 45 2.16 -15.90 -2.25
C TRP A 45 3.20 -15.21 -3.15
N SER A 46 3.95 -15.98 -3.95
CA SER A 46 4.94 -15.49 -4.90
C SER A 46 4.49 -15.59 -6.35
N ASP A 47 3.20 -15.82 -6.61
CA ASP A 47 2.67 -15.78 -7.98
C ASP A 47 2.87 -14.40 -8.60
N TRP A 48 2.84 -13.35 -7.77
CA TRP A 48 3.15 -11.96 -8.15
C TRP A 48 4.37 -11.46 -7.38
N SER A 49 5.19 -10.65 -8.05
CA SER A 49 6.35 -10.03 -7.43
C SER A 49 5.96 -8.97 -6.41
N ILE A 50 6.87 -8.65 -5.48
CA ILE A 50 6.67 -7.58 -4.49
C ILE A 50 6.37 -6.25 -5.20
N ARG A 51 7.09 -5.97 -6.30
CA ARG A 51 6.86 -4.77 -7.11
C ARG A 51 5.45 -4.72 -7.70
N ASN A 52 4.93 -5.84 -8.20
CA ASN A 52 3.57 -5.91 -8.73
C ASN A 52 2.52 -5.75 -7.65
N GLN A 53 2.70 -6.41 -6.49
CA GLN A 53 1.78 -6.27 -5.35
C GLN A 53 1.70 -4.81 -4.87
N LEU A 54 2.86 -4.16 -4.69
CA LEU A 54 2.92 -2.76 -4.27
C LEU A 54 2.27 -1.83 -5.32
N SER A 55 2.55 -2.05 -6.61
CA SER A 55 1.96 -1.28 -7.71
C SER A 55 0.44 -1.47 -7.79
N HIS A 56 -0.05 -2.69 -7.55
CA HIS A 56 -1.48 -3.00 -7.53
C HIS A 56 -2.21 -2.23 -6.42
N MET A 57 -1.64 -2.20 -5.21
CA MET A 57 -2.18 -1.43 -4.08
C MET A 57 -2.12 0.08 -4.33
N ALA A 58 -0.97 0.58 -4.79
CA ALA A 58 -0.76 2.01 -5.02
C ALA A 58 -1.65 2.57 -6.15
N SER A 59 -1.93 1.75 -7.17
CA SER A 59 -2.72 2.18 -8.33
C SER A 59 -4.23 2.30 -8.06
N LEU A 60 -4.73 1.95 -6.87
CA LEU A 60 -6.16 2.08 -6.55
C LEU A 60 -6.63 3.54 -6.56
N ILE A 61 -5.90 4.44 -5.90
CA ILE A 61 -6.23 5.86 -5.79
C ILE A 61 -6.25 6.56 -7.16
N PRO A 62 -5.17 6.49 -7.98
CA PRO A 62 -5.20 7.12 -9.30
C PRO A 62 -6.24 6.50 -10.23
N ARG A 63 -6.46 5.18 -10.21
CA ARG A 63 -7.53 4.55 -11.00
C ARG A 63 -8.91 5.04 -10.59
N TRP A 64 -9.17 5.17 -9.29
CA TRP A 64 -10.44 5.71 -8.81
C TRP A 64 -10.69 7.13 -9.34
N LEU A 65 -9.67 7.99 -9.30
CA LEU A 65 -9.76 9.35 -9.84
C LEU A 65 -10.01 9.35 -11.35
N VAL A 66 -9.31 8.53 -12.13
CA VAL A 66 -9.45 8.49 -13.61
C VAL A 66 -10.79 7.92 -14.06
N VAL A 67 -11.35 6.92 -13.36
CA VAL A 67 -12.59 6.23 -13.77
C VAL A 67 -13.85 6.98 -13.31
N ARG A 68 -13.76 7.78 -12.23
CA ARG A 68 -14.92 8.44 -11.59
C ARG A 68 -14.98 9.95 -11.85
N TRP A 69 -14.01 10.51 -12.57
CA TRP A 69 -14.10 11.83 -13.19
C TRP A 69 -14.75 11.72 -14.56
#